data_AF-A0A1X7AEA9-F1
#
_entry.id   AF-A0A1X7AEA9-F1
#
_cell.length_a   1.000
_cell.length_b   1.000
_cell.length_c   1.000
_cell.angle_alpha   90.00
_cell.angle_beta   90.00
_cell.angle_gamma   90.00
#
_symmetry.space_group_name_H-M   'P 1'
#
loop_
_entity.id
_entity.type
_entity.pdbx_description
1 polymer ?
#
loop_
_entity_poly.entity_id
_entity_poly.type
_entity_poly.pdbx_seq_one_letter_code
_entity_poly.pdbx_strand_id
1 'polypeptide(L)'
;MRTQIPLQLEKARFTGPQSVRNFYLFRLMLALTVPTIAVLLVSIRAFFGVTPEVDEFLNSLRILQILAVSTAIGFHTPTMWLIRKIKQRRREIEEGFPNAMDLLQISSEAGLGFDAAMTKVGQEIARVSPVISDEFLQVQTEVLAGRERSDALGQMAIRMDLAEAHSFVNVIIQSMQCGRSISEALKSYAEEMRETNAQEKANKLPVKMSAVMASLMLPTLFMITLGPIIIRYIRVFGDKSP
;
A
#
# COMPACT_ATOMS: atom_id res chain seq x y z
N MET A 1 -3.69 -26.43 16.61
CA MET A 1 -2.22 -26.40 16.55
C MET A 1 -1.63 -26.65 15.15
N ARG A 2 -2.26 -27.44 14.26
CA ARG A 2 -1.79 -27.66 12.87
C ARG A 2 -1.99 -26.47 11.90
N THR A 3 -2.78 -25.47 12.28
CA THR A 3 -3.19 -24.35 11.41
C THR A 3 -2.34 -23.08 11.53
N GLN A 4 -1.39 -23.00 12.47
CA GLN A 4 -0.60 -21.78 12.71
C GLN A 4 0.77 -21.77 12.01
N ILE A 5 1.25 -22.93 11.56
CA ILE A 5 2.57 -23.07 10.93
C ILE A 5 2.66 -22.35 9.57
N PRO A 6 1.61 -22.32 8.70
CA PRO A 6 1.70 -21.59 7.43
C PRO A 6 1.91 -20.08 7.62
N LEU A 7 1.18 -19.49 8.56
CA LEU A 7 1.23 -18.06 8.88
C LEU A 7 2.59 -17.61 9.44
N GLN A 8 3.26 -18.47 10.22
CA GLN A 8 4.60 -18.16 10.75
C GLN A 8 5.70 -18.25 9.68
N LEU A 9 5.49 -19.04 8.62
CA LEU A 9 6.42 -19.17 7.51
C LEU A 9 6.29 -18.01 6.51
N GLU A 10 5.09 -17.47 6.36
CA GLU A 10 4.80 -16.27 5.57
C GLU A 10 5.45 -15.03 6.18
N LYS A 11 5.28 -14.81 7.50
CA LYS A 11 5.97 -13.75 8.27
C LYS A 11 7.51 -13.86 8.22
N ALA A 12 8.05 -15.05 7.96
CA ALA A 12 9.50 -15.27 7.82
C ALA A 12 10.03 -15.06 6.39
N ARG A 13 9.20 -14.65 5.41
CA ARG A 13 9.54 -14.52 3.97
C ARG A 13 10.34 -15.71 3.44
N PHE A 14 9.93 -16.91 3.85
CA PHE A 14 10.31 -18.13 3.15
C PHE A 14 9.22 -18.47 2.13
N THR A 15 8.95 -17.55 1.22
CA THR A 15 8.09 -17.75 0.04
C THR A 15 8.89 -18.46 -1.05
N GLY A 16 9.20 -19.72 -0.79
CA GLY A 16 9.79 -20.61 -1.77
C GLY A 16 9.51 -22.06 -1.38
N PRO A 17 8.94 -22.89 -2.27
CA PRO A 17 8.69 -24.32 -1.99
C PRO A 17 9.96 -25.09 -1.61
N GLN A 18 11.15 -24.50 -1.85
CA GLN A 18 12.45 -25.06 -1.48
C GLN A 18 12.93 -24.71 -0.06
N SER A 19 12.45 -23.65 0.58
CA SER A 19 12.96 -23.23 1.90
C SER A 19 12.30 -23.96 3.06
N VAL A 20 11.01 -24.27 2.93
CA VAL A 20 10.33 -25.21 3.82
C VAL A 20 10.99 -26.58 3.67
N ARG A 21 11.26 -27.01 2.43
CA ARG A 21 11.99 -28.26 2.16
C ARG A 21 13.40 -28.25 2.76
N ASN A 22 14.19 -27.19 2.63
CA ASN A 22 15.53 -27.12 3.24
C ASN A 22 15.47 -27.07 4.77
N PHE A 23 14.47 -26.43 5.38
CA PHE A 23 14.29 -26.44 6.82
C PHE A 23 13.87 -27.81 7.34
N TYR A 24 12.95 -28.49 6.64
CA TYR A 24 12.56 -29.86 6.94
C TYR A 24 13.67 -30.87 6.61
N LEU A 25 14.49 -30.65 5.58
CA LEU A 25 15.65 -31.47 5.24
C LEU A 25 16.78 -31.28 6.25
N PHE A 26 17.04 -30.05 6.72
CA PHE A 26 17.96 -29.81 7.84
C PHE A 26 17.43 -30.43 9.13
N ARG A 27 16.12 -30.34 9.39
CA ARG A 27 15.46 -30.98 10.53
C ARG A 27 15.54 -32.50 10.46
N LEU A 28 15.36 -33.11 9.28
CA LEU A 28 15.51 -34.54 9.05
C LEU A 28 16.97 -34.97 9.15
N MET A 29 17.89 -34.21 8.56
CA MET A 29 19.33 -34.46 8.62
C MET A 29 19.84 -34.38 10.05
N LEU A 30 19.45 -33.38 10.85
CA LEU A 30 19.81 -33.30 12.27
C LEU A 30 19.12 -34.37 13.12
N ALA A 31 17.84 -34.67 12.85
CA ALA A 31 17.11 -35.70 13.57
C ALA A 31 17.63 -37.11 13.27
N LEU A 32 18.26 -37.33 12.10
CA LEU A 32 18.84 -38.62 11.72
C LEU A 32 20.32 -38.72 12.11
N THR A 33 21.11 -37.65 11.93
CA THR A 33 22.57 -37.65 12.16
C THR A 33 22.93 -37.75 13.64
N VAL A 34 22.18 -37.09 14.52
CA VAL A 34 22.45 -37.13 15.98
C VAL A 34 22.31 -38.57 16.54
N PRO A 35 21.22 -39.32 16.26
CA PRO A 35 21.13 -40.71 16.72
C PRO A 35 22.03 -41.66 15.94
N THR A 36 22.26 -41.47 14.63
CA THR A 36 23.23 -42.32 13.89
C THR A 36 24.66 -42.13 14.37
N ILE A 37 25.10 -40.90 14.70
CA ILE A 37 26.43 -40.64 15.26
C ILE A 37 26.55 -41.25 16.66
N ALA A 38 25.51 -41.14 17.50
CA ALA A 38 25.51 -41.76 18.83
C ALA A 38 25.61 -43.29 18.75
N VAL A 39 24.84 -43.92 17.86
CA VAL A 39 24.90 -45.37 17.63
C VAL A 39 26.24 -45.78 17.02
N LEU A 40 26.74 -45.06 16.02
CA LEU A 40 28.02 -45.34 15.38
C LEU A 40 29.20 -45.21 16.36
N LEU A 41 29.20 -44.21 17.25
CA LEU A 41 30.23 -44.05 18.27
C LEU A 41 30.19 -45.19 19.31
N VAL A 42 29.01 -45.67 19.69
CA VAL A 42 28.86 -46.84 20.58
C VAL A 42 29.34 -48.11 19.87
N SER A 43 28.97 -48.30 18.60
CA SER A 43 29.33 -49.48 17.81
C SER A 43 30.83 -49.53 17.45
N ILE A 44 31.45 -48.40 17.09
CA ILE A 44 32.90 -48.30 16.84
C ILE A 44 33.68 -48.59 18.12
N ARG A 45 33.19 -48.12 19.28
CA ARG A 45 33.84 -48.30 20.58
C ARG A 45 33.71 -49.74 21.11
N ALA A 46 32.59 -50.41 20.84
CA ALA A 46 32.41 -51.84 21.08
C ALA A 46 33.28 -52.72 20.16
N PHE A 47 33.53 -52.27 18.91
CA PHE A 47 34.36 -52.99 17.95
C PHE A 47 35.87 -52.82 18.21
N PHE A 48 36.32 -51.67 18.71
CA PHE A 48 37.73 -51.39 19.00
C PHE A 48 38.22 -51.82 20.39
N GLY A 49 37.35 -52.35 21.26
CA GLY A 49 37.74 -52.96 22.54
C GLY A 49 38.49 -52.02 23.49
N VAL A 50 37.83 -50.96 23.96
CA VAL A 50 38.39 -50.03 24.97
C VAL A 50 37.90 -50.40 26.37
N THR A 51 38.76 -50.12 27.36
CA THR A 51 38.77 -50.49 28.78
C THR A 51 37.41 -50.74 29.50
N PRO A 52 37.33 -51.76 30.36
CA PRO A 52 36.09 -52.22 31.04
C PRO A 52 35.45 -51.21 32.01
N GLU A 53 36.18 -50.16 32.42
CA GLU A 53 35.63 -49.06 33.24
C GLU A 53 34.59 -48.20 32.48
N VAL A 54 34.61 -48.22 31.15
CA VAL A 54 33.69 -47.45 30.29
C VAL A 54 32.42 -48.25 29.96
N ASP A 55 32.48 -49.58 29.96
CA ASP A 55 31.32 -50.46 29.71
C ASP A 55 30.32 -50.45 30.86
N GLU A 56 30.80 -50.37 32.11
CA GLU A 56 29.94 -50.21 33.30
C GLU A 56 29.21 -48.85 33.30
N PHE A 57 29.86 -47.83 32.73
CA PHE A 57 29.27 -46.51 32.52
C PHE A 57 28.19 -46.50 31.42
N LEU A 58 28.26 -47.46 30.49
CA LEU A 58 27.36 -47.67 29.34
C LEU A 58 26.29 -48.77 29.59
N ASN A 59 25.85 -48.94 30.84
CA ASN A 59 24.69 -49.77 31.16
C ASN A 59 23.51 -49.50 30.20
N SER A 60 22.79 -50.56 29.78
CA SER A 60 21.71 -50.47 28.78
C SER A 60 20.64 -49.42 29.11
N LEU A 61 20.45 -49.10 30.40
CA LEU A 61 19.59 -48.02 30.90
C LEU A 61 20.13 -46.60 30.57
N ARG A 62 21.44 -46.38 30.64
CA ARG A 62 22.08 -45.09 30.32
C ARG A 62 22.16 -44.82 28.82
N ILE A 63 22.36 -45.87 28.01
CA ILE A 63 22.29 -45.74 26.54
C ILE A 63 20.89 -45.27 26.12
N LEU A 64 19.85 -45.82 26.74
CA LEU A 64 18.45 -45.43 26.50
C LEU A 64 18.17 -43.98 26.92
N GLN A 65 18.77 -43.51 28.02
CA GLN A 65 18.71 -42.12 28.45
C GLN A 65 19.44 -41.17 27.48
N ILE A 66 20.63 -41.53 26.99
CA ILE A 66 21.39 -40.72 26.02
C ILE A 66 20.61 -40.61 24.70
N LEU A 67 20.03 -41.72 24.22
CA LEU A 67 19.18 -41.75 23.01
C LEU A 67 17.90 -40.92 23.18
N ALA A 68 17.26 -40.98 24.35
CA ALA A 68 16.08 -40.18 24.65
C ALA A 68 16.40 -38.68 24.67
N VAL A 69 17.48 -38.29 25.33
CA VAL A 69 17.93 -36.89 25.42
C VAL A 69 18.38 -36.37 24.06
N SER A 70 19.11 -37.15 23.27
CA SER A 70 19.58 -36.74 21.94
C SER A 70 18.41 -36.54 20.96
N THR A 71 17.40 -37.40 21.03
CA THR A 71 16.16 -37.28 20.24
C THR A 71 15.35 -36.06 20.67
N ALA A 72 15.25 -35.80 21.97
CA ALA A 72 14.57 -34.63 22.51
C ALA A 72 15.25 -33.32 22.07
N ILE A 73 16.59 -33.26 22.15
CA ILE A 73 17.38 -32.11 21.69
C ILE A 73 17.20 -31.90 20.19
N GLY A 74 17.37 -32.95 19.38
CA GLY A 74 17.20 -32.87 17.92
C GLY A 74 15.81 -32.37 17.49
N PHE A 75 14.77 -32.67 18.28
CA PHE A 75 13.41 -32.16 18.03
C PHE A 75 13.23 -30.70 18.46
N HIS A 76 13.85 -30.27 19.57
CA HIS A 76 13.67 -28.92 20.12
C HIS A 76 14.55 -27.84 19.45
N THR A 77 15.79 -28.18 19.08
CA THR A 77 16.75 -27.26 18.44
C THR A 77 16.18 -26.47 17.25
N PRO A 78 15.53 -27.09 16.24
CA PRO A 78 15.03 -26.36 15.08
C PRO A 78 13.91 -25.37 15.44
N THR A 79 13.05 -25.73 16.39
CA THR A 79 11.97 -24.87 16.87
C THR A 79 12.52 -23.62 17.56
N MET A 80 13.54 -23.78 18.41
CA MET A 80 14.19 -22.64 19.08
C MET A 80 14.91 -21.72 18.08
N TRP A 81 15.58 -22.28 17.07
CA TRP A 81 16.24 -21.48 16.04
C TRP A 81 15.23 -20.65 15.23
N LEU A 82 14.08 -21.25 14.86
CA LEU A 82 13.03 -20.54 14.14
C LEU A 82 12.47 -19.36 14.95
N ILE A 83 12.16 -19.59 16.24
CA ILE A 83 11.65 -18.53 17.14
C ILE A 83 12.67 -17.40 17.26
N ARG A 84 13.96 -17.73 17.41
CA ARG A 84 15.03 -16.72 17.48
C ARG A 84 15.13 -15.90 16.19
N LYS A 85 15.01 -16.54 15.02
CA LYS A 85 15.07 -15.87 13.73
C LYS A 85 13.86 -14.95 13.50
N ILE A 86 12.65 -15.40 13.87
CA ILE A 86 11.44 -14.55 13.82
C ILE A 86 11.60 -13.34 14.75
N LYS A 87 12.08 -13.56 15.99
CA LYS A 87 12.30 -12.49 16.95
C LYS A 87 13.35 -11.48 16.47
N GLN A 88 14.44 -11.96 15.88
CA GLN A 88 15.47 -11.11 15.30
C GLN A 88 14.90 -10.26 14.16
N ARG A 89 14.18 -10.87 13.22
CA ARG A 89 13.58 -10.14 12.10
C ARG A 89 12.58 -9.09 12.57
N ARG A 90 11.71 -9.44 13.54
CA ARG A 90 10.76 -8.48 14.11
C ARG A 90 11.49 -7.29 14.73
N ARG A 91 12.61 -7.54 15.43
CA ARG A 91 13.45 -6.49 16.00
C ARG A 91 14.07 -5.60 14.91
N GLU A 92 14.57 -6.17 13.82
CA GLU A 92 15.10 -5.41 12.68
C GLU A 92 14.02 -4.52 12.02
N ILE A 93 12.77 -4.99 11.98
CA ILE A 93 11.61 -4.21 11.52
C ILE A 93 11.30 -3.09 12.52
N GLU A 94 11.20 -3.40 13.82
CA GLU A 94 10.93 -2.42 14.90
C GLU A 94 11.96 -1.29 14.91
N GLU A 95 13.25 -1.60 14.76
CA GLU A 95 14.34 -0.62 14.75
C GLU A 95 14.40 0.17 13.43
N GLY A 96 14.05 -0.45 12.28
CA GLY A 96 14.15 0.17 10.96
C GLY A 96 12.90 0.95 10.51
N PHE A 97 11.73 0.63 11.06
CA PHE A 97 10.45 1.20 10.61
C PHE A 97 10.36 2.72 10.82
N PRO A 98 10.73 3.30 11.98
CA PRO A 98 10.70 4.76 12.17
C PRO A 98 11.55 5.52 11.15
N ASN A 99 12.78 5.04 10.90
CA ASN A 99 13.67 5.65 9.90
C ASN A 99 13.07 5.61 8.48
N ALA A 100 12.35 4.54 8.13
CA ALA A 100 11.63 4.49 6.86
C ALA A 100 10.47 5.49 6.79
N MET A 101 9.77 5.73 7.90
CA MET A 101 8.70 6.73 7.99
C MET A 101 9.27 8.15 7.84
N ASP A 102 10.40 8.45 8.47
CA ASP A 102 11.08 9.74 8.34
C ASP A 102 11.48 10.02 6.88
N LEU A 103 12.06 9.03 6.20
CA LEU A 103 12.40 9.16 4.78
C LEU A 103 11.17 9.29 3.88
N LEU A 104 10.07 8.62 4.20
CA LEU A 104 8.79 8.78 3.49
C LEU A 104 8.22 10.18 3.70
N GLN A 105 8.28 10.72 4.91
CA GLN A 105 7.85 12.08 5.21
C GLN A 105 8.68 13.08 4.39
N ILE A 106 10.01 13.01 4.45
CA ILE A 106 10.90 13.90 3.69
C ILE A 106 10.64 13.80 2.18
N SER A 107 10.42 12.58 1.67
CA SER A 107 10.08 12.35 0.27
C SER A 107 8.73 12.97 -0.11
N SER A 108 7.75 12.91 0.79
CA SER A 108 6.44 13.56 0.61
C SER A 108 6.56 15.08 0.68
N GLU A 109 7.37 15.64 1.56
CA GLU A 109 7.64 17.08 1.66
C GLU A 109 8.36 17.60 0.40
N ALA A 110 9.18 16.76 -0.23
CA ALA A 110 9.78 17.02 -1.54
C ALA A 110 8.78 16.92 -2.72
N GLY A 111 7.50 16.63 -2.44
CA GLY A 111 6.43 16.59 -3.44
C GLY A 111 6.29 15.27 -4.21
N LEU A 112 6.96 14.20 -3.77
CA LEU A 112 6.75 12.88 -4.39
C LEU A 112 5.38 12.33 -4.00
N GLY A 113 4.64 11.80 -4.98
CA GLY A 113 3.44 11.01 -4.71
C GLY A 113 3.76 9.74 -3.93
N PHE A 114 2.80 9.24 -3.15
CA PHE A 114 3.01 8.12 -2.20
C PHE A 114 3.69 6.90 -2.83
N ASP A 115 3.22 6.40 -3.98
CA ASP A 115 3.79 5.22 -4.65
C ASP A 115 5.26 5.46 -5.06
N ALA A 116 5.57 6.67 -5.54
CA ALA A 116 6.93 7.05 -5.95
C ALA A 116 7.86 7.24 -4.73
N ALA A 117 7.36 7.88 -3.66
CA ALA A 117 8.08 8.03 -2.41
C ALA A 117 8.41 6.67 -1.79
N MET A 118 7.43 5.75 -1.74
CA MET A 118 7.62 4.40 -1.19
C MET A 118 8.61 3.56 -1.99
N THR A 119 8.60 3.67 -3.33
CA THR A 119 9.59 3.02 -4.19
C THR A 119 11.00 3.56 -3.93
N LYS A 120 11.14 4.90 -3.88
CA LYS A 120 12.43 5.56 -3.66
C LYS A 120 13.00 5.22 -2.28
N VAL A 121 12.21 5.35 -1.23
CA VAL A 121 12.62 5.00 0.14
C VAL A 121 12.96 3.53 0.26
N GLY A 122 12.18 2.65 -0.38
CA GLY A 122 12.48 1.21 -0.45
C GLY A 122 13.85 0.93 -1.06
N GLN A 123 14.27 1.67 -2.09
CA GLN A 123 15.60 1.54 -2.69
C GLN A 123 16.72 2.13 -1.81
N GLU A 124 16.47 3.28 -1.18
CA GLU A 124 17.47 3.98 -0.35
C GLU A 124 17.78 3.23 0.94
N ILE A 125 16.76 2.68 1.61
CA ILE A 125 16.93 1.98 2.89
C ILE A 125 17.48 0.55 2.73
N ALA A 126 17.63 0.04 1.49
CA ALA A 126 18.08 -1.33 1.22
C ALA A 126 19.41 -1.71 1.90
N ARG A 127 20.32 -0.74 2.10
CA ARG A 127 21.59 -0.96 2.79
C ARG A 127 21.49 -0.91 4.32
N VAL A 128 20.52 -0.17 4.86
CA VAL A 128 20.37 0.08 6.30
C VAL A 128 19.39 -0.91 6.92
N SER A 129 18.21 -1.06 6.31
CA SER A 129 17.20 -2.04 6.70
C SER A 129 16.71 -2.79 5.46
N PRO A 130 17.39 -3.90 5.09
CA PRO A 130 16.98 -4.69 3.93
C PRO A 130 15.58 -5.29 4.11
N VAL A 131 15.17 -5.57 5.35
CA VAL A 131 13.85 -6.14 5.64
C VAL A 131 12.72 -5.18 5.30
N ILE A 132 12.85 -3.89 5.62
CA ILE A 132 11.82 -2.89 5.28
C ILE A 132 11.84 -2.58 3.79
N SER A 133 13.03 -2.46 3.19
CA SER A 133 13.20 -2.30 1.75
C SER A 133 12.45 -3.36 0.95
N ASP A 134 12.63 -4.62 1.35
CA ASP A 134 11.98 -5.77 0.75
C ASP A 134 10.45 -5.70 0.79
N GLU A 135 9.89 -5.32 1.94
CA GLU A 135 8.43 -5.21 2.10
C GLU A 135 7.86 -4.03 1.31
N PHE A 136 8.55 -2.88 1.26
CA PHE A 136 8.10 -1.71 0.49
C PHE A 136 8.11 -1.98 -1.00
N LEU A 137 9.20 -2.54 -1.52
CA LEU A 137 9.32 -2.89 -2.93
C LEU A 137 8.35 -4.02 -3.31
N GLN A 138 8.07 -4.94 -2.38
CA GLN A 138 7.07 -5.98 -2.58
C GLN A 138 5.66 -5.40 -2.72
N VAL A 139 5.26 -4.44 -1.86
CA VAL A 139 3.98 -3.73 -2.02
C VAL A 139 3.88 -3.10 -3.41
N GLN A 140 4.92 -2.38 -3.84
CA GLN A 140 4.92 -1.71 -5.14
C GLN A 140 4.83 -2.72 -6.29
N THR A 141 5.51 -3.86 -6.18
CA THR A 141 5.41 -4.94 -7.16
C THR A 141 4.01 -5.55 -7.22
N GLU A 142 3.37 -5.79 -6.07
CA GLU A 142 2.00 -6.29 -5.99
C GLU A 142 0.98 -5.31 -6.59
N VAL A 143 1.14 -4.02 -6.33
CA VAL A 143 0.30 -2.96 -6.92
C VAL A 143 0.49 -2.88 -8.44
N LEU A 144 1.74 -2.96 -8.92
CA LEU A 144 2.03 -3.00 -10.36
C LEU A 144 1.47 -4.27 -11.04
N ALA A 145 1.35 -5.37 -10.30
CA ALA A 145 0.69 -6.59 -10.76
C ALA A 145 -0.84 -6.51 -10.77
N GLY A 146 -1.43 -5.37 -10.39
CA GLY A 146 -2.87 -5.11 -10.44
C GLY A 146 -3.63 -5.40 -9.14
N ARG A 147 -2.93 -5.69 -8.03
CA ARG A 147 -3.56 -5.79 -6.72
C ARG A 147 -4.02 -4.41 -6.23
N GLU A 148 -5.13 -4.37 -5.50
CA GLU A 148 -5.59 -3.13 -4.87
C GLU A 148 -4.56 -2.62 -3.84
N ARG A 149 -4.25 -1.32 -3.87
CA ARG A 149 -3.25 -0.71 -2.96
C ARG A 149 -3.56 -0.93 -1.48
N SER A 150 -4.83 -0.80 -1.10
CA SER A 150 -5.31 -1.02 0.26
C SER A 150 -5.03 -2.46 0.74
N ASP A 151 -5.28 -3.45 -0.11
CA ASP A 151 -4.99 -4.86 0.16
C ASP A 151 -3.48 -5.13 0.24
N ALA A 152 -2.68 -4.63 -0.71
CA ALA A 152 -1.23 -4.80 -0.71
C ALA A 152 -0.57 -4.20 0.56
N LEU A 153 -0.98 -3.00 0.95
CA LEU A 153 -0.54 -2.36 2.21
C LEU A 153 -1.03 -3.13 3.44
N GLY A 154 -2.27 -3.62 3.43
CA GLY A 154 -2.81 -4.47 4.51
C GLY A 154 -1.99 -5.74 4.70
N GLN A 155 -1.63 -6.42 3.62
CA GLN A 155 -0.79 -7.62 3.66
C GLN A 155 0.63 -7.31 4.13
N MET A 156 1.20 -6.15 3.76
CA MET A 156 2.47 -5.69 4.31
C MET A 156 2.43 -5.57 5.84
N ALA A 157 1.39 -4.95 6.39
CA ALA A 157 1.26 -4.82 7.85
C ALA A 157 1.16 -6.19 8.54
N ILE A 158 0.39 -7.12 7.95
CA ILE A 158 0.27 -8.50 8.46
C ILE A 158 1.63 -9.23 8.44
N ARG A 159 2.43 -9.05 7.38
CA ARG A 159 3.77 -9.66 7.26
C ARG A 159 4.78 -9.05 8.22
N MET A 160 4.73 -7.73 8.43
CA MET A 160 5.59 -7.02 9.37
C MET A 160 5.27 -7.33 10.85
N ASP A 161 4.02 -7.67 11.16
CA ASP A 161 3.54 -8.01 12.51
C ASP A 161 3.87 -6.94 13.57
N LEU A 162 3.77 -5.67 13.16
CA LEU A 162 4.12 -4.51 13.95
C LEU A 162 2.90 -3.58 14.10
N ALA A 163 2.58 -3.18 15.34
CA ALA A 163 1.40 -2.37 15.62
C ALA A 163 1.45 -1.00 14.92
N GLU A 164 2.64 -0.41 14.86
CA GLU A 164 2.96 0.85 14.20
C GLU A 164 2.73 0.75 12.69
N ALA A 165 3.10 -0.39 12.08
CA ALA A 165 2.84 -0.64 10.66
C ALA A 165 1.34 -0.75 10.36
N HIS A 166 0.56 -1.41 11.22
CA HIS A 166 -0.89 -1.46 11.10
C HIS A 166 -1.52 -0.07 11.22
N SER A 167 -1.08 0.73 12.19
CA SER A 167 -1.56 2.09 12.38
C SER A 167 -1.26 2.97 11.16
N PHE A 168 -0.03 2.92 10.66
CA PHE A 168 0.39 3.62 9.45
C PHE A 168 -0.48 3.26 8.24
N VAL A 169 -0.64 1.96 7.97
CA VAL A 169 -1.45 1.50 6.83
C VAL A 169 -2.89 1.98 6.93
N ASN A 170 -3.49 1.93 8.13
CA ASN A 170 -4.85 2.43 8.34
C ASN A 170 -4.97 3.92 8.02
N VAL A 171 -4.01 4.73 8.47
CA VAL A 171 -3.99 6.18 8.19
C VAL A 171 -3.84 6.46 6.69
N ILE A 172 -2.93 5.75 6.01
CA ILE A 172 -2.72 5.91 4.57
C ILE A 172 -3.94 5.48 3.76
N ILE A 173 -4.58 4.36 4.11
CA ILE A 173 -5.81 3.91 3.44
C ILE A 173 -6.93 4.95 3.59
N GLN A 174 -7.08 5.54 4.77
CA GLN A 174 -8.06 6.59 5.01
C GLN A 174 -7.74 7.88 4.23
N SER A 175 -6.46 8.30 4.18
CA SER A 175 -6.07 9.52 3.47
C SER A 175 -6.27 9.40 1.94
N MET A 176 -6.05 8.21 1.37
CA MET A 176 -6.31 7.95 -0.04
C MET A 176 -7.79 8.10 -0.42
N GLN A 177 -8.73 7.81 0.50
CA GLN A 177 -10.16 7.99 0.26
C GLN A 177 -10.52 9.49 0.13
N CYS A 178 -9.87 10.37 0.90
CA CYS A 178 -10.03 11.82 0.77
C CYS A 178 -9.49 12.36 -0.57
N GLY A 179 -8.39 11.80 -1.09
CA GLY A 179 -7.85 12.20 -2.40
C GLY A 179 -8.78 11.84 -3.57
N ARG A 180 -9.50 10.72 -3.47
CA ARG A 180 -10.49 10.28 -4.48
C ARG A 180 -11.72 11.19 -4.47
N SER A 181 -12.21 11.58 -3.30
CA SER A 181 -13.39 12.46 -3.20
C SER A 181 -13.12 13.89 -3.68
N ILE A 182 -11.93 14.46 -3.42
CA ILE A 182 -11.57 15.79 -3.96
C ILE A 182 -11.46 15.73 -5.49
N SER A 183 -10.87 14.66 -6.03
CA SER A 183 -10.75 14.47 -7.48
C SER A 183 -12.13 14.31 -8.14
N GLU A 184 -13.05 13.56 -7.51
CA GLU A 184 -14.44 13.43 -7.96
C GLU A 184 -15.22 14.76 -7.86
N ALA A 185 -15.03 15.52 -6.78
CA ALA A 185 -15.64 16.84 -6.60
C ALA A 185 -15.13 17.84 -7.65
N LEU A 186 -13.82 17.88 -7.92
CA LEU A 186 -13.25 18.74 -8.96
C LEU A 186 -13.74 18.34 -10.34
N LYS A 187 -13.94 17.04 -10.60
CA LYS A 187 -14.49 16.55 -11.87
C LYS A 187 -15.95 17.00 -12.05
N SER A 188 -16.77 16.86 -11.01
CA SER A 188 -18.17 17.34 -11.00
C SER A 188 -18.23 18.86 -11.21
N TYR A 189 -17.36 19.61 -10.54
CA TYR A 189 -17.29 21.07 -10.68
C TYR A 189 -16.80 21.49 -12.08
N ALA A 190 -15.82 20.78 -12.65
CA ALA A 190 -15.36 21.03 -14.01
C ALA A 190 -16.43 20.70 -15.07
N GLU A 191 -17.27 19.69 -14.84
CA GLU A 191 -18.44 19.38 -15.69
C GLU A 191 -19.49 20.51 -15.60
N GLU A 192 -19.83 20.96 -14.40
CA GLU A 192 -20.74 22.09 -14.18
C GLU A 192 -20.25 23.39 -14.84
N MET A 193 -18.95 23.71 -14.72
CA MET A 193 -18.34 24.87 -15.38
C MET A 193 -18.29 24.77 -16.91
N ARG A 194 -18.29 23.56 -17.48
CA ARG A 194 -18.40 23.39 -18.94
C ARG A 194 -19.82 23.66 -19.41
N GLU A 195 -20.83 23.26 -18.64
CA GLU A 195 -22.23 23.57 -18.94
C GLU A 195 -22.51 25.07 -18.86
N THR A 196 -22.01 25.77 -17.84
CA THR A 196 -22.23 27.23 -17.71
C THR A 196 -21.58 28.02 -18.85
N ASN A 197 -20.39 27.64 -19.31
CA ASN A 197 -19.73 28.26 -20.46
C ASN A 197 -20.47 28.01 -21.79
N ALA A 198 -21.14 26.87 -21.95
CA ALA A 198 -22.04 26.64 -23.08
C ALA A 198 -23.29 27.52 -22.99
N GLN A 199 -23.83 27.71 -21.78
CA GLN A 199 -24.99 28.54 -21.52
C GLN A 199 -24.72 30.04 -21.70
N GLU A 200 -23.53 30.54 -21.35
CA GLU A 200 -23.13 31.93 -21.58
C GLU A 200 -23.02 32.28 -23.07
N LYS A 201 -22.61 31.32 -23.92
CA LYS A 201 -22.63 31.51 -25.38
C LYS A 201 -24.05 31.56 -25.93
N ALA A 202 -24.99 30.80 -25.34
CA ALA A 202 -26.41 30.86 -25.71
C ALA A 202 -27.11 32.14 -25.22
N ASN A 203 -26.79 32.62 -24.01
CA ASN A 203 -27.38 33.81 -23.40
C ASN A 203 -26.84 35.16 -23.89
N LYS A 204 -25.89 35.18 -24.85
CA LYS A 204 -25.51 36.42 -25.58
C LYS A 204 -26.45 36.74 -26.76
N LEU A 205 -27.40 35.87 -27.08
CA LEU A 205 -28.37 36.08 -28.16
C LEU A 205 -29.54 37.04 -27.81
N PRO A 206 -30.11 37.05 -26.58
CA PRO A 206 -31.26 37.91 -26.26
C PRO A 206 -30.95 39.41 -26.29
N VAL A 207 -29.73 39.83 -25.96
CA VAL A 207 -29.36 41.25 -25.85
C VAL A 207 -29.30 41.94 -27.22
N LYS A 208 -28.89 41.23 -28.28
CA LYS A 208 -28.91 41.78 -29.65
C LYS A 208 -30.34 41.96 -30.18
N MET A 209 -31.26 41.07 -29.82
CA MET A 209 -32.66 41.15 -30.25
C MET A 209 -33.38 42.36 -29.63
N SER A 210 -33.17 42.64 -28.33
CA SER A 210 -33.83 43.76 -27.65
C SER A 210 -33.34 45.13 -28.13
N ALA A 211 -32.05 45.27 -28.45
CA ALA A 211 -31.51 46.51 -28.99
C ALA A 211 -32.06 46.84 -30.39
N VAL A 212 -32.21 45.82 -31.26
CA VAL A 212 -32.82 45.98 -32.59
C VAL A 212 -34.31 46.37 -32.48
N MET A 213 -35.05 45.73 -31.56
CA MET A 213 -36.46 46.05 -31.33
C MET A 213 -36.65 47.49 -30.82
N ALA A 214 -35.82 47.95 -29.88
CA ALA A 214 -35.86 49.32 -29.39
C ALA A 214 -35.49 50.35 -30.47
N SER A 215 -34.48 50.05 -31.29
CA SER A 215 -34.06 50.89 -32.42
C SER A 215 -35.14 51.04 -33.50
N LEU A 216 -36.04 50.07 -33.66
CA LEU A 216 -37.12 50.11 -34.67
C LEU A 216 -38.42 50.71 -34.12
N MET A 217 -38.71 50.50 -32.83
CA MET A 217 -39.90 51.05 -32.18
C MET A 217 -39.82 52.56 -31.97
N LEU A 218 -38.64 53.08 -31.60
CA LEU A 218 -38.45 54.52 -31.37
C LEU A 218 -38.82 55.41 -32.58
N PRO A 219 -38.35 55.16 -33.82
CA PRO A 219 -38.74 55.97 -34.97
C PRO A 219 -40.22 55.83 -35.33
N THR A 220 -40.79 54.63 -35.15
CA THR A 220 -42.22 54.38 -35.38
C THR A 220 -43.08 55.19 -34.41
N LEU A 221 -42.68 55.26 -33.14
CA LEU A 221 -43.34 56.07 -32.13
C LEU A 221 -43.32 57.55 -32.51
N PHE A 222 -42.16 58.11 -32.86
CA PHE A 222 -42.06 59.51 -33.31
C PHE A 222 -42.94 59.81 -34.52
N MET A 223 -43.03 58.89 -35.47
CA MET A 223 -43.83 59.05 -36.68
C MET A 223 -45.33 59.14 -36.36
N ILE A 224 -45.81 58.34 -35.40
CA ILE A 224 -47.21 58.36 -34.94
C ILE A 224 -47.52 59.62 -34.14
N THR A 225 -46.62 60.08 -33.26
CA THR A 225 -46.87 61.25 -32.40
C THR A 225 -46.73 62.57 -33.16
N LEU A 226 -45.74 62.72 -34.05
CA LEU A 226 -45.48 63.96 -34.79
C LEU A 226 -46.38 64.13 -36.02
N GLY A 227 -46.83 63.04 -36.64
CA GLY A 227 -47.71 63.05 -37.81
C GLY A 227 -48.94 63.97 -37.67
N PRO A 228 -49.79 63.82 -36.65
CA PRO A 228 -50.97 64.66 -36.48
C PRO A 228 -50.61 66.11 -36.12
N ILE A 229 -49.49 66.34 -35.44
CA ILE A 229 -49.04 67.69 -35.05
C ILE A 229 -48.67 68.49 -36.29
N ILE A 230 -47.91 67.90 -37.22
CA ILE A 230 -47.51 68.55 -38.47
C ILE A 230 -48.74 68.84 -39.35
N ILE A 231 -49.65 67.86 -39.50
CA ILE A 231 -50.89 68.05 -40.27
C ILE A 231 -51.75 69.18 -39.67
N ARG A 232 -51.82 69.26 -38.34
CA ARG A 232 -52.55 70.33 -37.64
C ARG A 232 -51.88 71.69 -37.83
N TYR A 233 -50.56 71.74 -37.79
CA TYR A 233 -49.80 72.98 -37.98
C TYR A 233 -49.96 73.53 -39.40
N ILE A 234 -49.86 72.68 -40.42
CA ILE A 234 -50.08 73.06 -41.83
C ILE A 234 -51.53 73.54 -42.03
N ARG A 235 -52.52 72.91 -41.42
CA ARG A 235 -53.92 73.37 -41.51
C ARG A 235 -54.15 74.73 -40.85
N VAL A 236 -53.49 75.02 -39.72
CA VAL A 236 -53.69 76.27 -38.97
C VAL A 236 -52.93 77.45 -39.60
N PHE A 237 -51.75 77.21 -40.17
CA PHE A 237 -50.96 78.25 -40.85
C PHE A 237 -51.23 78.38 -42.35
N GLY A 238 -51.70 77.31 -43.00
CA GLY A 238 -52.08 77.32 -44.42
C GLY A 238 -53.43 78.00 -44.70
N ASP A 239 -54.27 78.20 -43.68
CA ASP A 239 -55.53 78.94 -43.78
C ASP A 239 -55.35 80.46 -43.51
N LYS A 240 -54.10 80.91 -43.38
CA LYS A 240 -53.71 82.33 -43.28
C LYS A 240 -52.53 82.65 -44.18
N SER A 241 -52.76 82.58 -45.48
CA SER A 241 -52.06 83.41 -46.47
C SER A 241 -53.14 84.05 -47.34
N PRO A 242 -53.00 85.35 -47.67
CA PRO A 242 -54.09 86.33 -47.88
C PRO A 242 -55.16 85.93 -48.88
#